data_AF-A0A1Y1MRJ8-F1
#
_entry.id   AF-A0A1Y1MRJ8-F1
#
_cell.length_a   1.000
_cell.length_b   1.000
_cell.length_c   1.000
_cell.angle_alpha   90.00
_cell.angle_beta   90.00
_cell.angle_gamma   90.00
#
_symmetry.space_group_name_H-M   'P 1'
#
loop_
_entity.id
_entity.type
_entity.pdbx_description
1 polymer ?
#
loop_
_entity_poly.entity_id
_entity_poly.type
_entity_poly.pdbx_seq_one_letter_code
_entity_poly.pdbx_strand_id
1 'polypeptide(L)'
;RCGFGWIALRQFCVGAFETSKLPWAQAEMECARKGGHLISIRNERTQNLVNNLLLNSPGYRDHNAYWIGATDKTFEGDFRWSDGLPFSYTNWFPGWSQHGNYNRQPNDDGLSEQDCVEVRRVYSLQTSPARLTNGFMWNDRDCAAPNYFICERLQSEEPLEDNWPPDCNRTVTLSRQQSRTSVTSPSFPRQYPDNVLCETEVSAPAGYRLILDFEELVLESEPSCSYDYLEILENFA
;
A
#
# COMPACT_ATOMS: atom_id res chain seq x y z
N ARG A 1 13.19 12.26 2.04
CA ARG A 1 12.99 12.81 0.68
C ARG A 1 13.10 11.67 -0.31
N CYS A 2 12.25 11.60 -1.34
CA CYS A 2 12.35 10.54 -2.33
C CYS A 2 13.54 10.75 -3.28
N GLY A 3 14.30 9.68 -3.53
CA GLY A 3 15.39 9.66 -4.50
C GLY A 3 14.87 9.75 -5.94
N PHE A 4 15.79 10.00 -6.89
CA PHE A 4 15.47 10.02 -8.32
C PHE A 4 14.77 8.72 -8.76
N GLY A 5 13.73 8.85 -9.59
CA GLY A 5 12.90 7.71 -10.03
C GLY A 5 11.76 7.32 -9.08
N TRP A 6 11.60 8.04 -7.96
CA TRP A 6 10.51 7.83 -7.00
C TRP A 6 9.64 9.08 -6.85
N ILE A 7 8.33 8.90 -6.72
CA ILE A 7 7.36 9.96 -6.43
C ILE A 7 6.98 9.91 -4.96
N ALA A 8 6.93 11.08 -4.32
CA ALA A 8 6.50 11.20 -2.94
C ALA A 8 4.97 11.05 -2.80
N LEU A 9 4.55 10.10 -1.96
CA LEU A 9 3.18 9.94 -1.48
C LEU A 9 3.17 10.05 0.04
N ARG A 10 2.97 11.26 0.57
CA ARG A 10 2.94 11.56 2.01
C ARG A 10 4.20 11.13 2.76
N GLN A 11 4.21 9.95 3.37
CA GLN A 11 5.35 9.34 4.07
C GLN A 11 6.04 8.22 3.29
N PHE A 12 5.54 7.91 2.10
CA PHE A 12 6.07 6.89 1.22
C PHE A 12 6.69 7.50 -0.05
N CYS A 13 7.57 6.73 -0.66
CA CYS A 13 8.11 6.90 -1.99
C CYS A 13 7.61 5.73 -2.83
N VAL A 14 7.03 6.05 -3.99
CA VAL A 14 6.50 5.07 -4.94
C VAL A 14 7.29 5.14 -6.25
N GLY A 15 7.66 3.99 -6.81
CA GLY A 15 8.41 3.92 -8.07
C GLY A 15 7.94 2.74 -8.93
N ALA A 16 7.76 2.98 -10.23
CA ALA A 16 7.45 1.95 -11.21
C ALA A 16 8.73 1.47 -11.90
N PHE A 17 8.90 0.15 -12.01
CA PHE A 17 10.10 -0.48 -12.56
C PHE A 17 9.76 -1.22 -13.86
N GLU A 18 10.18 -0.61 -14.97
CA GLU A 18 9.78 -1.00 -16.34
C GLU A 18 10.93 -1.54 -17.21
N THR A 19 12.07 -1.86 -16.60
CA THR A 19 13.26 -2.36 -17.32
C THR A 19 13.22 -3.86 -17.60
N SER A 20 12.60 -4.64 -16.72
CA SER A 20 12.50 -6.10 -16.83
C SER A 20 11.22 -6.59 -16.17
N LYS A 21 10.63 -7.65 -16.74
CA LYS A 21 9.46 -8.31 -16.16
C LYS A 21 9.90 -9.48 -15.30
N LEU A 22 9.32 -9.62 -14.10
CA LEU A 22 9.67 -10.62 -13.10
C LEU A 22 8.43 -11.37 -12.59
N PRO A 23 8.57 -12.63 -12.14
CA PRO A 23 7.59 -13.30 -11.29
C PRO A 23 7.34 -12.51 -10.01
N TRP A 24 6.15 -12.65 -9.42
CA TRP A 24 5.71 -11.83 -8.27
C TRP A 24 6.70 -11.88 -7.10
N ALA A 25 7.15 -13.08 -6.71
CA ALA A 25 8.09 -13.25 -5.61
C ALA A 25 9.46 -12.59 -5.88
N GLN A 26 9.91 -12.56 -7.14
CA GLN A 26 11.15 -11.89 -7.53
C GLN A 26 10.99 -10.36 -7.54
N ALA A 27 9.82 -9.87 -7.94
CA ALA A 27 9.50 -8.45 -7.88
C ALA A 27 9.43 -7.95 -6.43
N GLU A 28 8.83 -8.73 -5.53
CA GLU A 28 8.81 -8.45 -4.08
C GLU A 28 10.23 -8.40 -3.50
N MET A 29 11.09 -9.38 -3.82
CA MET A 29 12.50 -9.35 -3.43
C MET A 29 13.25 -8.12 -3.95
N GLU A 30 12.96 -7.68 -5.19
CA GLU A 30 13.56 -6.46 -5.74
C GLU A 30 13.09 -5.19 -5.03
N CYS A 31 11.82 -5.13 -4.60
CA CYS A 31 11.33 -4.02 -3.79
C CYS A 31 11.94 -4.04 -2.38
N ALA A 32 12.07 -5.23 -1.77
CA ALA A 32 12.78 -5.42 -0.50
C ALA A 32 14.22 -4.92 -0.56
N ARG A 33 14.96 -5.25 -1.64
CA ARG A 33 16.33 -4.76 -1.87
C ARG A 33 16.43 -3.24 -2.02
N LYS A 34 15.31 -2.57 -2.31
CA LYS A 34 15.19 -1.09 -2.42
C LYS A 34 14.69 -0.44 -1.13
N GLY A 35 14.56 -1.21 -0.04
CA GLY A 35 14.12 -0.76 1.27
C GLY A 35 12.60 -0.65 1.40
N GLY A 36 11.85 -1.46 0.65
CA GLY A 36 10.40 -1.38 0.61
C GLY A 36 9.74 -2.72 0.29
N HIS A 37 8.52 -2.65 -0.22
CA HIS A 37 7.73 -3.81 -0.64
C HIS A 37 7.07 -3.50 -1.98
N LEU A 38 6.46 -4.49 -2.63
CA LEU A 38 5.49 -4.18 -3.69
C LEU A 38 4.40 -3.26 -3.10
N ILE A 39 3.92 -2.32 -3.90
CA ILE A 39 3.02 -1.28 -3.38
C ILE A 39 1.71 -1.86 -2.82
N SER A 40 1.28 -1.28 -1.70
CA SER A 40 -0.04 -1.48 -1.12
C SER A 40 -0.99 -0.33 -1.48
N ILE A 41 -2.02 -0.62 -2.26
CA ILE A 41 -3.00 0.38 -2.71
C ILE A 41 -4.14 0.45 -1.67
N ARG A 42 -3.96 1.32 -0.68
CA ARG A 42 -4.82 1.38 0.52
C ARG A 42 -6.08 2.24 0.39
N ASN A 43 -6.19 3.05 -0.66
CA ASN A 43 -7.34 3.93 -0.89
C ASN A 43 -7.34 4.48 -2.33
N GLU A 44 -8.43 5.18 -2.69
CA GLU A 44 -8.60 5.81 -4.00
C GLU A 44 -7.48 6.82 -4.33
N ARG A 45 -6.94 7.53 -3.32
CA ARG A 45 -5.83 8.47 -3.54
C ARG A 45 -4.57 7.74 -3.99
N THR A 46 -4.21 6.62 -3.36
CA THR A 46 -3.08 5.79 -3.80
C THR A 46 -3.34 5.19 -5.19
N GLN A 47 -4.56 4.72 -5.46
CA GLN A 47 -4.93 4.20 -6.78
C GLN A 47 -4.79 5.27 -7.88
N ASN A 48 -5.24 6.49 -7.62
CA ASN A 48 -5.12 7.60 -8.56
C ASN A 48 -3.67 8.05 -8.76
N LEU A 49 -2.84 7.99 -7.72
CA LEU A 49 -1.40 8.20 -7.87
C LEU A 49 -0.77 7.14 -8.77
N VAL A 50 -1.08 5.85 -8.56
CA VAL A 50 -0.59 4.76 -9.41
C VAL A 50 -1.04 4.96 -10.86
N ASN A 51 -2.31 5.31 -11.09
CA ASN A 51 -2.81 5.61 -12.43
C ASN A 51 -1.99 6.71 -13.11
N ASN A 52 -1.76 7.82 -12.41
CA ASN A 52 -1.00 8.94 -12.95
C ASN A 52 0.48 8.60 -13.16
N LEU A 53 1.11 7.89 -12.22
CA LEU A 53 2.50 7.44 -12.33
C LEU A 53 2.70 6.60 -13.59
N LEU A 54 1.84 5.60 -13.79
CA LEU A 54 1.98 4.65 -14.89
C LEU A 54 1.61 5.27 -16.24
N LEU A 55 0.52 6.04 -16.33
CA LEU A 55 0.10 6.67 -17.59
C LEU A 55 1.11 7.71 -18.10
N ASN A 56 1.86 8.34 -17.19
CA ASN A 56 2.91 9.30 -17.54
C ASN A 56 4.31 8.66 -17.61
N SER A 57 4.41 7.33 -17.46
CA SER A 57 5.70 6.66 -17.61
C SER A 57 6.14 6.64 -19.08
N PRO A 58 7.41 6.97 -19.38
CA PRO A 58 7.94 6.88 -20.74
C PRO A 58 7.82 5.47 -21.36
N GLY A 59 7.81 4.42 -20.53
CA GLY A 59 7.69 3.03 -20.95
C GLY A 59 6.25 2.52 -21.08
N TYR A 60 5.25 3.38 -20.82
CA TYR A 60 3.85 2.99 -20.81
C TYR A 60 3.39 2.44 -22.17
N ARG A 61 2.69 1.30 -22.10
CA ARG A 61 1.89 0.74 -23.19
C ARG A 61 0.60 0.21 -22.60
N ASP A 62 -0.47 0.25 -23.40
CA ASP A 62 -1.81 -0.19 -22.99
C ASP A 62 -1.88 -1.62 -22.44
N HIS A 63 -1.02 -2.51 -22.95
CA HIS A 63 -0.93 -3.90 -22.52
C HIS A 63 0.09 -4.14 -21.41
N ASN A 64 0.71 -3.11 -20.84
CA ASN A 64 1.57 -3.27 -19.68
C ASN A 64 0.72 -3.69 -18.48
N ALA A 65 1.29 -4.57 -17.68
CA ALA A 65 0.75 -5.01 -16.40
C ALA A 65 1.86 -4.95 -15.35
N TYR A 66 1.46 -4.64 -14.12
CA TYR A 66 2.38 -4.34 -13.03
C TYR A 66 1.96 -5.08 -11.77
N TRP A 67 2.90 -5.78 -11.13
CA TRP A 67 2.67 -6.37 -9.83
C TRP A 67 2.46 -5.31 -8.74
N ILE A 68 1.52 -5.60 -7.85
CA ILE A 68 1.30 -4.93 -6.57
C ILE A 68 1.42 -5.97 -5.44
N GLY A 69 1.47 -5.52 -4.18
CA GLY A 69 1.79 -6.40 -3.05
C GLY A 69 0.67 -7.34 -2.60
N ALA A 70 -0.50 -7.31 -3.25
CA ALA A 70 -1.63 -8.13 -2.82
C ALA A 70 -1.46 -9.58 -3.26
N THR A 71 -1.71 -10.50 -2.33
CA THR A 71 -1.70 -11.95 -2.55
C THR A 71 -2.55 -12.68 -1.51
N ASP A 72 -3.18 -13.78 -1.90
CA ASP A 72 -3.91 -14.71 -1.02
C ASP A 72 -3.23 -16.09 -0.94
N LYS A 73 -1.97 -16.19 -1.39
CA LYS A 73 -1.16 -17.43 -1.42
C LYS A 73 -1.09 -18.18 -0.09
N THR A 74 -1.31 -17.49 1.03
CA THR A 74 -1.31 -18.11 2.36
C THR A 74 -2.68 -18.69 2.72
N PHE A 75 -3.76 -18.03 2.30
CA PHE A 75 -5.14 -18.37 2.61
C PHE A 75 -6.04 -18.03 1.42
N GLU A 76 -6.39 -19.04 0.64
CA GLU A 76 -7.24 -18.91 -0.56
C GLU A 76 -8.48 -18.03 -0.31
N GLY A 77 -8.65 -17.00 -1.15
CA GLY A 77 -9.74 -16.04 -1.07
C GLY A 77 -9.56 -14.92 -0.01
N ASP A 78 -8.50 -14.97 0.81
CA ASP A 78 -8.15 -13.94 1.80
C ASP A 78 -6.90 -13.16 1.35
N PHE A 79 -7.10 -12.20 0.45
CA PHE A 79 -6.04 -11.32 -0.05
C PHE A 79 -5.48 -10.43 1.05
N ARG A 80 -4.15 -10.39 1.14
CA ARG A 80 -3.39 -9.54 2.07
C ARG A 80 -2.24 -8.85 1.36
N TRP A 81 -1.78 -7.74 1.93
CA TRP A 81 -0.58 -7.07 1.42
C TRP A 81 0.70 -7.75 1.94
N SER A 82 1.70 -7.87 1.08
CA SER A 82 3.02 -8.46 1.39
C SER A 82 3.81 -7.69 2.45
N ASP A 83 3.50 -6.41 2.66
CA ASP A 83 4.10 -5.56 3.69
C ASP A 83 3.41 -5.65 5.06
N GLY A 84 2.32 -6.42 5.16
CA GLY A 84 1.54 -6.60 6.38
C GLY A 84 0.56 -5.46 6.69
N LEU A 85 0.43 -4.48 5.80
CA LEU A 85 -0.60 -3.45 5.92
C LEU A 85 -2.01 -4.05 5.76
N PRO A 86 -3.06 -3.38 6.26
CA PRO A 86 -4.43 -3.86 6.19
C PRO A 86 -4.96 -3.86 4.76
N PHE A 87 -5.71 -4.90 4.47
CA PHE A 87 -6.38 -5.04 3.20
C PHE A 87 -7.80 -4.45 3.26
N SER A 88 -7.91 -3.12 3.24
CA SER A 88 -9.18 -2.38 3.43
C SER A 88 -9.77 -1.76 2.15
N TYR A 89 -9.01 -1.77 1.06
CA TYR A 89 -9.42 -1.20 -0.23
C TYR A 89 -9.15 -2.20 -1.35
N THR A 90 -10.05 -2.26 -2.31
CA THR A 90 -9.86 -3.04 -3.55
C THR A 90 -10.31 -2.24 -4.76
N ASN A 91 -9.69 -2.53 -5.91
CA ASN A 91 -10.11 -1.97 -7.19
C ASN A 91 -10.10 -3.05 -8.28
N TRP A 92 -10.69 -4.19 -7.94
CA TRP A 92 -10.90 -5.31 -8.84
C TRP A 92 -11.63 -4.89 -10.10
N PHE A 93 -11.21 -5.43 -11.24
CA PHE A 93 -11.93 -5.22 -12.48
C PHE A 93 -13.34 -5.82 -12.39
N PRO A 94 -14.42 -5.03 -12.57
CA PRO A 94 -15.79 -5.50 -12.34
C PRO A 94 -16.33 -6.40 -13.46
N GLY A 95 -15.57 -6.60 -14.53
CA GLY A 95 -16.05 -7.25 -15.75
C GLY A 95 -16.63 -6.27 -16.77
N TRP A 96 -16.84 -6.74 -18.00
CA TRP A 96 -17.51 -5.97 -19.05
C TRP A 96 -19.02 -6.17 -18.98
N SER A 97 -19.80 -5.10 -18.83
CA SER A 97 -21.27 -5.14 -18.70
C SER A 97 -21.98 -5.99 -19.77
N GLN A 98 -21.44 -6.00 -20.99
CA GLN A 98 -21.96 -6.74 -22.14
C GLN A 98 -21.78 -8.27 -22.08
N HIS A 99 -20.99 -8.81 -21.14
CA HIS A 99 -20.81 -10.26 -20.95
C HIS A 99 -21.18 -10.73 -19.53
N GLY A 100 -21.97 -9.93 -18.80
CA GLY A 100 -22.28 -10.20 -17.40
C GLY A 100 -21.04 -10.25 -16.52
N ASN A 101 -21.14 -10.88 -15.35
CA ASN A 101 -20.04 -10.97 -14.38
C ASN A 101 -18.95 -12.00 -14.76
N TYR A 102 -18.93 -12.53 -15.99
CA TYR A 102 -18.12 -13.70 -16.36
C TYR A 102 -16.60 -13.44 -16.44
N ASN A 103 -16.18 -12.17 -16.50
CA ASN A 103 -14.76 -11.77 -16.49
C ASN A 103 -14.45 -10.77 -15.37
N ARG A 104 -15.26 -10.76 -14.32
CA ARG A 104 -14.99 -10.00 -13.09
C ARG A 104 -13.76 -10.58 -12.39
N GLN A 105 -13.04 -9.76 -11.64
CA GLN A 105 -11.90 -10.17 -10.81
C GLN A 105 -12.27 -10.06 -9.31
N PRO A 106 -11.61 -10.81 -8.42
CA PRO A 106 -10.78 -11.96 -8.75
C PRO A 106 -11.61 -13.08 -9.40
N ASN A 107 -11.04 -13.84 -10.33
CA ASN A 107 -11.76 -14.93 -11.03
C ASN A 107 -11.21 -16.32 -10.75
N ASP A 108 -10.38 -16.47 -9.73
CA ASP A 108 -9.96 -17.77 -9.21
C ASP A 108 -11.16 -18.64 -8.83
N ASP A 109 -11.08 -19.93 -9.18
CA ASP A 109 -12.02 -20.98 -8.84
C ASP A 109 -11.53 -21.86 -7.67
N GLY A 110 -10.45 -21.45 -7.00
CA GLY A 110 -9.84 -22.13 -5.84
C GLY A 110 -8.94 -23.30 -6.21
N LEU A 111 -8.56 -23.42 -7.49
CA LEU A 111 -7.68 -24.47 -8.02
C LEU A 111 -6.54 -23.91 -8.90
N SER A 112 -6.54 -22.61 -9.21
CA SER A 112 -5.51 -22.01 -10.05
C SER A 112 -4.39 -21.40 -9.18
N GLU A 113 -3.17 -21.30 -9.71
CA GLU A 113 -2.05 -20.65 -8.99
C GLU A 113 -2.16 -19.10 -9.05
N GLN A 114 -3.37 -18.53 -9.16
CA GLN A 114 -3.60 -17.11 -9.46
C GLN A 114 -3.57 -16.19 -8.25
N ASP A 115 -2.74 -16.54 -7.27
CA ASP A 115 -2.75 -15.92 -5.95
C ASP A 115 -2.11 -14.53 -5.88
N CYS A 116 -1.71 -13.95 -7.02
CA CYS A 116 -0.94 -12.70 -7.07
C CYS A 116 -1.64 -11.63 -7.88
N VAL A 117 -1.60 -10.37 -7.42
CA VAL A 117 -2.39 -9.31 -8.04
C VAL A 117 -1.56 -8.40 -8.94
N GLU A 118 -1.96 -8.31 -10.21
CA GLU A 118 -1.47 -7.31 -11.15
C GLU A 118 -2.47 -6.16 -11.31
N VAL A 119 -1.97 -4.99 -11.68
CA VAL A 119 -2.77 -3.88 -12.20
C VAL A 119 -2.56 -3.73 -13.70
N ARG A 120 -3.67 -3.59 -14.45
CA ARG A 120 -3.66 -3.48 -15.92
C ARG A 120 -4.88 -2.74 -16.45
N ARG A 121 -4.85 -2.39 -17.74
CA ARG A 121 -5.96 -1.69 -18.41
C ARG A 121 -6.67 -2.50 -19.49
N VAL A 122 -5.97 -3.44 -20.11
CA VAL A 122 -6.54 -4.25 -21.19
C VAL A 122 -7.16 -5.51 -20.63
N TYR A 123 -8.46 -5.71 -20.83
CA TYR A 123 -9.14 -6.97 -20.50
C TYR A 123 -9.79 -7.51 -21.77
N SER A 124 -9.13 -8.48 -22.41
CA SER A 124 -9.58 -9.06 -23.67
C SER A 124 -10.67 -10.09 -23.44
N LEU A 125 -11.61 -10.16 -24.38
CA LEU A 125 -12.57 -11.26 -24.50
C LEU A 125 -12.26 -11.99 -25.79
N GLN A 126 -12.44 -13.31 -25.81
CA GLN A 126 -12.06 -14.19 -26.93
C GLN A 126 -12.66 -13.74 -28.30
N THR A 127 -13.76 -12.99 -28.30
CA THR A 127 -14.50 -12.60 -29.50
C THR A 127 -14.63 -11.08 -29.70
N SER A 128 -13.98 -10.26 -28.87
CA SER A 128 -14.06 -8.79 -28.97
C SER A 128 -12.68 -8.13 -29.00
N PRO A 129 -12.53 -6.99 -29.71
CA PRO A 129 -11.30 -6.22 -29.65
C PRO A 129 -10.99 -5.85 -28.19
N ALA A 130 -9.70 -5.88 -27.85
CA ALA A 130 -9.20 -5.53 -26.53
C ALA A 130 -9.77 -4.18 -26.07
N ARG A 131 -10.51 -4.19 -24.96
CA ARG A 131 -11.09 -2.99 -24.37
C ARG A 131 -10.20 -2.46 -23.26
N LEU A 132 -10.12 -1.14 -23.20
CA LEU A 132 -9.38 -0.40 -22.20
C LEU A 132 -10.30 0.09 -21.10
N THR A 133 -9.89 -0.12 -19.86
CA THR A 133 -10.47 0.55 -18.70
C THR A 133 -9.96 1.99 -18.60
N ASN A 134 -10.73 2.86 -17.95
CA ASN A 134 -10.37 4.29 -17.79
C ASN A 134 -9.11 4.48 -16.92
N GLY A 135 -8.89 3.60 -15.95
CA GLY A 135 -7.68 3.55 -15.13
C GLY A 135 -7.24 2.10 -14.96
N PHE A 136 -6.14 1.89 -14.26
CA PHE A 136 -5.67 0.54 -13.93
C PHE A 136 -6.63 -0.12 -12.95
N MET A 137 -6.99 -1.37 -13.22
CA MET A 137 -7.85 -2.20 -12.37
C MET A 137 -7.11 -3.50 -12.03
N TRP A 138 -7.49 -4.13 -10.93
CA TRP A 138 -6.79 -5.29 -10.38
C TRP A 138 -7.27 -6.57 -11.04
N ASN A 139 -6.33 -7.48 -11.24
CA ASN A 139 -6.50 -8.80 -11.83
C ASN A 139 -5.66 -9.80 -11.01
N ASP A 140 -6.29 -10.84 -10.51
CA ASP A 140 -5.62 -11.99 -9.89
C ASP A 140 -4.97 -12.81 -11.00
N ARG A 141 -3.75 -13.27 -10.76
CA ARG A 141 -2.91 -13.84 -11.80
C ARG A 141 -1.87 -14.78 -11.22
N ASP A 142 -1.55 -15.78 -12.04
CA ASP A 142 -0.46 -16.71 -11.84
C ASP A 142 0.82 -15.98 -11.40
N CYS A 143 1.25 -16.26 -10.17
CA CYS A 143 2.41 -15.64 -9.54
C CYS A 143 3.72 -15.85 -10.31
N ALA A 144 3.82 -16.91 -11.13
CA ALA A 144 4.98 -17.19 -11.97
C ALA A 144 5.02 -16.32 -13.24
N ALA A 145 3.92 -15.65 -13.59
CA ALA A 145 3.86 -14.80 -14.77
C ALA A 145 4.82 -13.59 -14.66
N PRO A 146 5.48 -13.21 -15.76
CA PRO A 146 6.39 -12.07 -15.74
C PRO A 146 5.63 -10.75 -15.95
N ASN A 147 5.69 -9.85 -14.96
CA ASN A 147 5.18 -8.48 -15.08
C ASN A 147 6.21 -7.43 -14.68
N TYR A 148 5.98 -6.18 -15.10
CA TYR A 148 6.62 -5.03 -14.46
C TYR A 148 6.11 -4.93 -13.02
N PHE A 149 6.62 -4.00 -12.22
CA PHE A 149 6.24 -3.92 -10.82
C PHE A 149 6.36 -2.52 -10.25
N ILE A 150 5.64 -2.28 -9.16
CA ILE A 150 5.62 -0.99 -8.47
C ILE A 150 6.08 -1.24 -7.04
N CYS A 151 7.12 -0.54 -6.63
CA CYS A 151 7.59 -0.60 -5.26
C CYS A 151 7.11 0.61 -4.47
N GLU A 152 6.90 0.41 -3.17
CA GLU A 152 6.68 1.45 -2.17
C GLU A 152 7.69 1.30 -1.03
N ARG A 153 8.21 2.42 -0.53
CA ARG A 153 9.13 2.47 0.63
C ARG A 153 8.91 3.74 1.45
N LEU A 154 9.37 3.78 2.69
CA LEU A 154 9.29 5.01 3.51
C LEU A 154 10.19 6.14 2.98
N GLN A 155 9.78 7.39 3.22
CA GLN A 155 10.47 8.60 2.76
C GLN A 155 11.76 8.94 3.51
N SER A 156 11.97 8.37 4.69
CA SER A 156 13.14 8.54 5.53
C SER A 156 13.80 7.18 5.74
N GLU A 157 15.04 7.04 5.30
CA GLU A 157 15.98 6.09 5.91
C GLU A 157 16.43 6.65 7.27
N GLU A 158 15.48 6.81 8.21
CA GLU A 158 15.87 6.47 9.59
C GLU A 158 16.05 4.94 9.49
N PRO A 159 17.25 4.39 9.72
CA PRO A 159 17.42 2.96 9.68
C PRO A 159 16.31 2.34 10.53
N LEU A 160 15.62 1.34 9.99
CA LEU A 160 14.94 0.37 10.85
C LEU A 160 16.07 -0.24 11.67
N GLU A 161 16.46 0.42 12.76
CA GLU A 161 17.31 -0.24 13.75
C GLU A 161 16.47 -1.42 14.20
N ASP A 162 16.91 -2.63 13.86
CA ASP A 162 16.37 -3.89 14.38
C ASP A 162 16.36 -3.93 15.92
N ASN A 163 16.97 -2.93 16.56
CA ASN A 163 16.76 -2.56 17.95
C ASN A 163 15.88 -1.31 18.04
N TRP A 164 14.58 -1.45 17.77
CA TRP A 164 13.63 -0.49 18.33
C TRP A 164 13.85 -0.51 19.86
N PRO A 165 14.22 0.61 20.50
CA PRO A 165 14.38 0.63 21.94
C PRO A 165 13.09 0.12 22.58
N PRO A 166 13.12 -0.56 23.74
CA PRO A 166 11.89 -0.93 24.45
C PRO A 166 10.96 0.26 24.73
N ASP A 167 11.46 1.48 24.54
CA ASP A 167 10.74 2.72 24.66
C ASP A 167 10.46 3.35 23.28
N CYS A 168 9.20 3.27 22.84
CA CYS A 168 8.67 3.98 21.66
C CYS A 168 8.16 5.39 21.97
N ASN A 169 8.29 5.86 23.21
CA ASN A 169 7.75 7.14 23.60
C ASN A 169 8.50 8.28 22.90
N ARG A 170 7.76 9.30 22.49
CA ARG A 170 8.36 10.47 21.83
C ARG A 170 7.61 11.75 22.12
N THR A 171 8.33 12.86 22.05
CA THR A 171 7.75 14.21 22.12
C THR A 171 7.89 14.89 20.77
N VAL A 172 6.80 15.49 20.30
CA VAL A 172 6.73 16.20 19.02
C VAL A 172 6.27 17.63 19.25
N THR A 173 7.16 18.59 18.99
CA THR A 173 6.87 20.02 19.11
C THR A 173 6.70 20.64 17.73
N LEU A 174 5.48 21.09 17.44
CA LEU A 174 5.17 21.85 16.22
C LEU A 174 5.60 23.31 16.37
N SER A 175 5.92 23.95 15.26
CA SER A 175 6.30 25.36 15.20
C SER A 175 5.70 26.03 13.96
N ARG A 176 5.91 27.35 13.81
CA ARG A 176 5.50 28.06 12.59
C ARG A 176 6.26 27.58 11.35
N GLN A 177 7.50 27.15 11.54
CA GLN A 177 8.37 26.63 10.49
C GLN A 177 8.06 25.16 10.17
N GLN A 178 7.57 24.41 11.16
CA GLN A 178 7.16 23.01 11.03
C GLN A 178 5.76 22.82 11.63
N SER A 179 4.75 23.16 10.83
CA SER A 179 3.34 23.16 11.25
C SER A 179 2.64 21.81 11.10
N ARG A 180 3.33 20.80 10.59
CA ARG A 180 2.82 19.43 10.41
C ARG A 180 3.94 18.43 10.66
N THR A 181 3.55 17.26 11.14
CA THR A 181 4.38 16.07 11.31
C THR A 181 3.53 14.82 11.11
N SER A 182 4.17 13.65 11.01
CA SER A 182 3.51 12.35 11.02
C SER A 182 3.94 11.56 12.25
N VAL A 183 2.99 10.87 12.86
CA VAL A 183 3.18 9.99 14.01
C VAL A 183 2.68 8.61 13.58
N THR A 184 3.55 7.63 13.64
CA THR A 184 3.27 6.22 13.29
C THR A 184 3.53 5.30 14.49
N SER A 185 2.87 4.14 14.51
CA SER A 185 3.21 3.05 15.43
C SER A 185 4.65 2.55 15.21
N PRO A 186 5.25 1.84 16.17
CA PRO A 186 6.50 1.12 15.93
C PRO A 186 6.34 0.16 14.75
N SER A 187 7.43 -0.06 14.03
CA SER A 187 7.49 -0.94 12.84
C SER A 187 6.66 -0.51 11.63
N PHE A 188 5.82 0.54 11.73
CA PHE A 188 5.04 1.04 10.59
C PHE A 188 5.95 1.26 9.35
N PRO A 189 5.60 0.74 8.16
CA PRO A 189 4.28 0.23 7.76
C PRO A 189 3.97 -1.23 8.12
N ARG A 190 4.88 -1.94 8.79
CA ARG A 190 4.60 -3.32 9.24
C ARG A 190 3.66 -3.30 10.44
N GLN A 191 3.18 -4.48 10.82
CA GLN A 191 2.38 -4.67 12.02
C GLN A 191 3.10 -4.11 13.26
N TYR A 192 2.34 -3.45 14.13
CA TYR A 192 2.85 -3.00 15.42
C TYR A 192 3.20 -4.22 16.29
N PRO A 193 4.23 -4.12 17.16
CA PRO A 193 4.62 -5.23 18.03
C PRO A 193 3.58 -5.52 19.10
N ASP A 194 3.45 -6.80 19.48
CA ASP A 194 2.58 -7.24 20.57
C ASP A 194 3.07 -6.69 21.93
N ASN A 195 2.12 -6.40 22.83
CA ASN A 195 2.37 -6.00 24.22
C ASN A 195 3.25 -4.73 24.38
N VAL A 196 3.09 -3.76 23.49
CA VAL A 196 3.80 -2.47 23.54
C VAL A 196 2.82 -1.32 23.72
N LEU A 197 3.11 -0.43 24.68
CA LEU A 197 2.39 0.83 24.88
C LEU A 197 3.30 2.00 24.50
N CYS A 198 2.87 2.82 23.54
CA CYS A 198 3.62 3.97 23.03
C CYS A 198 2.88 5.27 23.28
N GLU A 199 3.51 6.17 24.03
CA GLU A 199 2.99 7.51 24.31
C GLU A 199 3.69 8.54 23.41
N THR A 200 2.90 9.32 22.68
CA THR A 200 3.41 10.47 21.92
C THR A 200 2.84 11.76 22.48
N GLU A 201 3.70 12.60 23.07
CA GLU A 201 3.31 13.94 23.51
C GLU A 201 3.43 14.92 22.34
N VAL A 202 2.31 15.55 21.95
CA VAL A 202 2.28 16.53 20.86
C VAL A 202 1.98 17.91 21.42
N SER A 203 2.84 18.89 21.12
CA SER A 203 2.70 20.27 21.56
C SER A 203 2.74 21.26 20.38
N ALA A 204 2.02 22.36 20.51
CA ALA A 204 2.03 23.48 19.55
C ALA A 204 2.10 24.83 20.30
N PRO A 205 2.52 25.93 19.64
CA PRO A 205 2.54 27.25 20.27
C PRO A 205 1.15 27.71 20.70
N ALA A 206 1.09 28.55 21.74
CA ALA A 206 -0.18 29.10 22.23
C ALA A 206 -0.97 29.81 21.12
N GLY A 207 -2.30 29.66 21.14
CA GLY A 207 -3.21 30.23 20.15
C GLY A 207 -3.38 29.39 18.88
N TYR A 208 -2.78 28.21 18.80
CA TYR A 208 -2.99 27.24 17.72
C TYR A 208 -3.80 26.04 18.22
N ARG A 209 -4.44 25.33 17.29
CA ARG A 209 -5.13 24.06 17.54
C ARG A 209 -4.37 22.92 16.86
N LEU A 210 -4.29 21.77 17.53
CA LEU A 210 -3.84 20.54 16.91
C LEU A 210 -4.99 19.96 16.06
N ILE A 211 -4.67 19.48 14.86
CA ILE A 211 -5.59 18.77 13.98
C ILE A 211 -4.97 17.40 13.75
N LEU A 212 -5.70 16.35 14.11
CA LEU A 212 -5.29 14.97 13.94
C LEU A 212 -6.01 14.41 12.71
N ASP A 213 -5.24 14.00 11.71
CA ASP A 213 -5.74 13.34 10.51
C ASP A 213 -5.24 11.88 10.50
N PHE A 214 -6.15 10.93 10.70
CA PHE A 214 -5.82 9.50 10.60
C PHE A 214 -5.72 9.08 9.15
N GLU A 215 -4.54 8.63 8.76
CA GLU A 215 -4.33 8.09 7.41
C GLU A 215 -4.63 6.60 7.35
N GLU A 216 -4.25 5.89 8.41
CA GLU A 216 -4.34 4.46 8.53
C GLU A 216 -4.47 4.15 10.02
N LEU A 217 -5.53 3.43 10.37
CA LEU A 217 -5.78 2.97 11.73
C LEU A 217 -6.25 1.53 11.64
N VAL A 218 -5.51 0.67 12.32
CA VAL A 218 -5.61 -0.77 12.25
C VAL A 218 -5.49 -1.23 13.67
N LEU A 219 -6.54 -1.86 14.16
CA LEU A 219 -6.59 -2.40 15.51
C LEU A 219 -7.12 -3.82 15.39
N GLU A 220 -6.73 -4.69 16.33
CA GLU A 220 -7.36 -5.98 16.47
C GLU A 220 -8.88 -5.84 16.62
N SER A 221 -9.62 -6.73 15.97
CA SER A 221 -11.08 -6.67 15.95
C SER A 221 -11.65 -7.21 17.27
N GLU A 222 -11.80 -6.33 18.26
CA GLU A 222 -12.42 -6.63 19.54
C GLU A 222 -13.47 -5.57 19.90
N PRO A 223 -14.70 -5.95 20.29
CA PRO A 223 -15.81 -5.01 20.54
C PRO A 223 -15.54 -3.87 21.51
N SER A 224 -14.64 -4.05 22.48
CA SER A 224 -14.30 -3.03 23.48
C SER A 224 -12.94 -2.36 23.27
N CYS A 225 -12.22 -2.69 22.19
CA CYS A 225 -10.83 -2.26 21.96
C CYS A 225 -9.93 -2.51 23.18
N SER A 226 -10.16 -3.61 23.91
CA SER A 226 -9.45 -3.92 25.15
C SER A 226 -8.06 -4.51 24.93
N TYR A 227 -7.80 -5.04 23.72
CA TYR A 227 -6.50 -5.58 23.33
C TYR A 227 -5.65 -4.48 22.70
N ASP A 228 -6.16 -3.87 21.62
CA ASP A 228 -5.50 -2.77 20.93
C ASP A 228 -6.38 -1.52 20.90
N TYR A 229 -5.79 -0.37 21.21
CA TYR A 229 -6.48 0.91 21.15
C TYR A 229 -5.53 2.05 20.80
N LEU A 230 -6.15 3.13 20.32
CA LEU A 230 -5.54 4.45 20.28
C LEU A 230 -6.35 5.37 21.18
N GLU A 231 -5.69 5.93 22.19
CA GLU A 231 -6.29 6.92 23.09
C GLU A 231 -5.70 8.31 22.83
N ILE A 232 -6.56 9.33 22.86
CA ILE A 232 -6.16 10.74 22.73
C ILE A 232 -6.50 11.43 24.03
N LEU A 233 -5.47 11.87 24.75
CA LEU A 233 -5.61 12.58 26.01
C LEU A 233 -5.24 14.06 25.82
N GLU A 234 -6.08 14.94 26.32
CA GLU A 234 -5.78 16.37 26.44
C GLU A 234 -5.35 16.64 27.88
N ASN A 235 -4.06 16.90 28.11
CA ASN A 235 -3.57 17.30 29.42
C ASN A 235 -3.84 18.79 29.64
N PHE A 236 -4.77 19.10 30.56
CA PHE A 236 -4.93 20.45 31.11
C PHE A 236 -3.80 20.69 32.11
N ALA A 237 -2.76 21.41 31.69
CA ALA A 237 -1.79 22.03 32.59
C ALA A 237 -2.33 23.38 33.10
#